data_AF-A0A6L3VZ17-F1
#
_entry.id   AF-A0A6L3VZ17-F1
#
_cell.length_a   1.000
_cell.length_b   1.000
_cell.length_c   1.000
_cell.angle_alpha   90.00
_cell.angle_beta   90.00
_cell.angle_gamma   90.00
#
_symmetry.space_group_name_H-M   'P 1'
#
loop_
_entity.id
_entity.type
_entity.pdbx_description
1 polymer ?
#
loop_
_entity_poly.entity_id
_entity_poly.type
_entity_poly.pdbx_seq_one_letter_code
_entity_poly.pdbx_strand_id
1 'polypeptide(L)'
;MTWFVRLWKNGDAAPAGGRVYVSMNDYLVHRLRDVPRVARAGMRFRRAWPETEGALGLWIAATGDGRRQISVSVWRDPADLRRFVHSAGHRQVVRDFRDAGDLINTAWTAERLDRRLIWHQAEERLTGLLSDVLHH
;
A
#
# COMPACT_ATOMS: atom_id res chain seq x y z
N MET A 1 -20.82 5.71 -0.12
CA MET A 1 -19.80 5.32 -1.11
C MET A 1 -18.59 6.23 -0.93
N THR A 2 -17.53 5.71 -0.32
CA THR A 2 -16.26 6.44 -0.21
C THR A 2 -15.62 6.48 -1.60
N TRP A 3 -15.51 7.66 -2.19
CA TRP A 3 -14.83 7.84 -3.46
C TRP A 3 -13.31 7.74 -3.25
N PHE A 4 -12.70 6.73 -3.83
CA PHE A 4 -11.24 6.57 -3.86
C PHE A 4 -10.71 7.00 -5.23
N VAL A 5 -9.90 8.06 -5.26
CA VAL A 5 -9.11 8.37 -6.46
C VAL A 5 -7.99 7.34 -6.55
N ARG A 6 -8.15 6.34 -7.42
CA ARG A 6 -7.17 5.27 -7.64
C ARG A 6 -6.16 5.68 -8.70
N LEU A 7 -4.94 6.02 -8.27
CA LEU A 7 -3.85 6.32 -9.20
C LEU A 7 -2.85 5.16 -9.22
N TRP A 8 -2.91 4.37 -10.29
CA TRP A 8 -1.90 3.35 -10.55
C TRP A 8 -0.57 4.00 -10.91
N LYS A 9 0.52 3.47 -10.36
CA LYS A 9 1.88 3.80 -10.75
C LYS A 9 2.67 2.51 -10.98
N ASN A 10 3.34 2.40 -12.13
CA ASN A 10 4.25 1.29 -12.41
C ASN A 10 5.48 1.38 -11.51
N GLY A 11 5.98 0.22 -11.07
CA GLY A 11 7.31 0.11 -10.47
C GLY A 11 8.37 -0.24 -11.52
N ASP A 12 9.58 -0.57 -11.05
CA ASP A 12 10.74 -0.90 -11.87
C ASP A 12 10.64 -2.28 -12.54
N ALA A 13 10.00 -3.23 -11.87
CA ALA A 13 10.00 -4.61 -12.29
C ALA A 13 9.04 -4.88 -13.46
N ALA A 14 9.52 -5.58 -14.48
CA ALA A 14 8.65 -6.21 -15.47
C ALA A 14 7.80 -7.31 -14.79
N PRO A 15 6.51 -7.46 -15.14
CA PRO A 15 5.69 -8.56 -14.67
C PRO A 15 6.30 -9.86 -15.17
N ALA A 16 6.82 -10.68 -14.26
CA ALA A 16 7.01 -12.09 -14.56
C ALA A 16 5.60 -12.71 -14.68
N GLY A 17 5.34 -13.55 -15.68
CA GLY A 17 4.03 -14.16 -15.94
C GLY A 17 3.54 -15.15 -14.87
N GLY A 18 3.97 -14.99 -13.61
CA GLY A 18 3.65 -15.85 -12.48
C GLY A 18 3.07 -15.08 -11.30
N ARG A 19 3.10 -15.75 -10.13
CA ARG A 19 2.54 -15.24 -8.88
C ARG A 19 3.17 -13.90 -8.49
N VAL A 20 2.35 -13.01 -7.96
CA VAL A 20 2.78 -11.70 -7.44
C VAL A 20 2.34 -11.56 -6.00
N TYR A 21 3.13 -10.85 -5.20
CA TYR A 21 2.81 -10.58 -3.81
C TYR A 21 2.18 -9.20 -3.67
N VAL A 22 1.03 -9.12 -3.02
CA VAL A 22 0.31 -7.87 -2.81
C VAL A 22 0.31 -7.53 -1.33
N SER A 23 0.61 -6.28 -1.01
CA SER A 23 0.51 -5.73 0.34
C SER A 23 -0.37 -4.49 0.32
N MET A 24 -1.42 -4.52 1.13
CA MET A 24 -2.32 -3.42 1.41
C MET A 24 -2.02 -2.83 2.78
N ASN A 25 -1.91 -1.51 2.83
CA ASN A 25 -1.93 -0.74 4.06
C ASN A 25 -3.21 0.09 4.10
N ASP A 26 -3.95 -0.02 5.18
CA ASP A 26 -5.06 0.85 5.54
C ASP A 26 -4.67 1.63 6.78
N TYR A 27 -4.46 2.94 6.61
CA TYR A 27 -3.94 3.81 7.65
C TYR A 27 -4.97 4.88 8.01
N LEU A 28 -5.38 4.93 9.27
CA LEU A 28 -6.33 5.89 9.80
C LEU A 28 -5.63 6.93 10.67
N VAL A 29 -5.50 8.14 10.15
CA VAL A 29 -4.94 9.29 10.89
C VAL A 29 -5.95 9.77 11.94
N HIS A 30 -5.52 9.85 13.21
CA HIS A 30 -6.40 10.26 14.31
C HIS A 30 -6.70 11.76 14.30
N ARG A 31 -5.76 12.58 13.83
CA ARG A 31 -5.83 14.05 13.91
C ARG A 31 -5.71 14.68 12.52
N LEU A 32 -6.65 15.56 12.18
CA LEU A 32 -6.66 16.25 10.87
C LEU A 32 -5.38 17.05 10.58
N ARG A 33 -4.73 17.61 11.61
CA ARG A 33 -3.48 18.35 11.45
C ARG A 33 -2.30 17.50 10.95
N ASP A 34 -2.36 16.18 11.16
CA ASP A 34 -1.31 15.25 10.76
C ASP A 34 -1.52 14.74 9.32
N VAL A 35 -2.73 14.87 8.77
CA VAL A 35 -3.10 14.44 7.41
C VAL A 35 -2.16 15.01 6.33
N PRO A 36 -1.84 16.32 6.29
CA PRO A 36 -0.94 16.86 5.27
C PRO A 36 0.47 16.26 5.36
N ARG A 37 0.96 15.98 6.57
CA ARG A 37 2.30 15.41 6.79
C ARG A 37 2.36 13.95 6.29
N VAL A 38 1.32 13.17 6.61
CA VAL A 38 1.17 11.77 6.13
C VAL A 38 1.03 11.74 4.61
N ALA A 39 0.18 12.59 4.03
CA ALA A 39 -0.02 12.67 2.59
C ALA A 39 1.27 13.03 1.84
N ARG A 40 2.07 13.96 2.38
CA ARG A 40 3.40 14.28 1.82
C ARG A 40 4.35 13.09 1.84
N ALA A 41 4.35 12.31 2.92
CA ALA A 41 5.17 11.09 3.01
C ALA A 41 4.73 10.03 2.00
N GLY A 42 3.42 9.80 1.87
CA GLY A 42 2.86 8.89 0.84
C GLY A 42 3.22 9.32 -0.58
N MET A 43 3.17 10.64 -0.88
CA MET A 43 3.58 11.18 -2.17
C MET A 43 5.07 11.03 -2.45
N ARG A 44 5.93 11.10 -1.41
CA ARG A 44 7.36 10.84 -1.55
C ARG A 44 7.62 9.39 -1.97
N PHE A 45 6.96 8.41 -1.34
CA PHE A 45 7.05 7.01 -1.77
C PHE A 45 6.52 6.82 -3.18
N ARG A 46 5.38 7.43 -3.50
CA ARG A 46 4.85 7.38 -4.86
C ARG A 46 5.88 7.89 -5.86
N ARG A 47 6.59 8.98 -5.58
CA ARG A 47 7.62 9.52 -6.49
C ARG A 47 8.76 8.53 -6.70
N ALA A 48 9.32 7.96 -5.63
CA ALA A 48 10.42 7.00 -5.66
C ALA A 48 10.02 5.57 -6.11
N TRP A 49 8.73 5.30 -6.25
CA TRP A 49 8.22 3.96 -6.61
C TRP A 49 8.85 3.33 -7.87
N PRO A 50 9.11 4.07 -8.97
CA PRO A 50 9.75 3.51 -10.16
C PRO A 50 11.21 3.06 -9.94
N GLU A 51 11.84 3.48 -8.85
CA GLU A 51 13.22 3.09 -8.48
C GLU A 51 13.22 1.99 -7.41
N THR A 52 12.03 1.52 -7.00
CA THR A 52 11.89 0.52 -5.94
C THR A 52 12.06 -0.87 -6.54
N GLU A 53 13.19 -1.50 -6.22
CA GLU A 53 13.54 -2.84 -6.69
C GLU A 53 12.43 -3.85 -6.37
N GLY A 54 12.03 -4.63 -7.38
CA GLY A 54 11.00 -5.67 -7.25
C GLY A 54 9.56 -5.15 -7.15
N ALA A 55 9.34 -3.84 -7.11
CA ALA A 55 8.00 -3.27 -7.15
C ALA A 55 7.41 -3.37 -8.58
N LEU A 56 6.23 -3.95 -8.69
CA LEU A 56 5.46 -4.06 -9.94
C LEU A 56 4.47 -2.89 -10.09
N GLY A 57 3.89 -2.43 -8.99
CA GLY A 57 3.06 -1.24 -9.02
C GLY A 57 2.43 -0.85 -7.68
N LEU A 58 1.80 0.32 -7.68
CA LEU A 58 1.24 0.95 -6.50
C LEU A 58 -0.08 1.63 -6.84
N TRP A 59 -1.08 1.41 -6.00
CA TRP A 59 -2.24 2.27 -5.85
C TRP A 59 -2.12 3.06 -4.56
N ILE A 60 -2.45 4.34 -4.63
CA ILE A 60 -2.75 5.16 -3.45
C ILE A 60 -4.19 5.63 -3.59
N ALA A 61 -4.91 5.58 -2.48
CA ALA A 61 -6.27 6.06 -2.34
C ALA A 61 -6.41 6.74 -0.97
N ALA A 62 -7.36 7.66 -0.84
CA ALA A 62 -7.70 8.28 0.44
C ALA A 62 -9.18 8.65 0.47
N THR A 63 -9.75 8.78 1.67
CA THR A 63 -11.07 9.42 1.88
C THR A 63 -11.02 10.90 1.51
N GLY A 64 -12.18 11.52 1.26
CA GLY A 64 -12.26 12.94 0.89
C GLY A 64 -11.70 13.90 1.94
N ASP A 65 -11.73 13.52 3.22
CA ASP A 65 -11.12 14.25 4.33
C ASP A 65 -9.63 13.89 4.55
N GLY A 66 -9.09 12.94 3.79
CA GLY A 66 -7.71 12.47 3.84
C GLY A 66 -7.33 11.68 5.10
N ARG A 67 -8.27 11.40 6.01
CA ARG A 67 -7.99 10.71 7.27
C ARG A 67 -7.67 9.24 7.07
N ARG A 68 -8.40 8.54 6.20
CA ARG A 68 -8.12 7.15 5.86
C ARG A 68 -7.32 7.12 4.57
N GLN A 69 -6.10 6.63 4.64
CA GLN A 69 -5.17 6.51 3.51
C GLN A 69 -4.90 5.05 3.25
N ILE A 70 -5.15 4.64 2.02
CA ILE A 70 -4.98 3.26 1.58
C ILE A 70 -3.85 3.24 0.57
N SER A 71 -2.95 2.28 0.72
CA SER A 71 -1.97 1.96 -0.30
C SER A 71 -2.00 0.47 -0.60
N VAL A 72 -2.06 0.12 -1.87
CA VAL A 72 -1.97 -1.27 -2.33
C VAL A 72 -0.73 -1.36 -3.21
N SER A 73 0.25 -2.10 -2.74
CA SER A 73 1.53 -2.30 -3.42
C SER A 73 1.62 -3.73 -3.95
N VAL A 74 2.14 -3.88 -5.16
CA VAL A 74 2.35 -5.16 -5.81
C VAL A 74 3.84 -5.36 -6.03
N TRP A 75 4.30 -6.55 -5.68
CA TRP A 75 5.70 -6.94 -5.63
C TRP A 75 5.89 -8.22 -6.42
N ARG A 76 7.08 -8.38 -6.99
CA ARG A 76 7.47 -9.62 -7.67
C ARG A 76 7.56 -10.78 -6.67
N ASP A 77 8.23 -10.58 -5.54
CA ASP A 77 8.40 -11.60 -4.49
C ASP A 77 8.13 -11.02 -3.08
N PRO A 78 7.65 -11.83 -2.12
CA PRO A 78 7.59 -11.43 -0.71
C PRO A 78 8.91 -10.84 -0.16
N ALA A 79 10.06 -11.29 -0.66
CA ALA A 79 11.38 -10.78 -0.29
C ALA A 79 11.58 -9.31 -0.68
N ASP A 80 11.01 -8.86 -1.80
CA ASP A 80 11.13 -7.48 -2.27
C ASP A 80 10.37 -6.53 -1.36
N LEU A 81 9.16 -6.92 -0.94
CA LEU A 81 8.43 -6.20 0.10
C LEU A 81 9.23 -6.14 1.40
N ARG A 82 9.81 -7.26 1.83
CA ARG A 82 10.63 -7.28 3.06
C ARG A 82 11.78 -6.28 2.94
N ARG A 83 12.52 -6.27 1.83
CA ARG A 83 13.61 -5.28 1.59
C ARG A 83 13.09 -3.84 1.71
N PHE A 84 11.96 -3.54 1.08
CA PHE A 84 11.35 -2.21 1.16
C PHE A 84 10.97 -1.81 2.59
N VAL A 85 10.32 -2.70 3.34
CA VAL A 85 9.92 -2.44 4.74
C VAL A 85 11.14 -2.23 5.64
N HIS A 86 12.26 -2.88 5.33
CA HIS A 86 13.52 -2.74 6.07
C HIS A 86 14.34 -1.52 5.63
N SER A 87 13.97 -0.83 4.54
CA SER A 87 14.67 0.36 4.07
C SER A 87 14.64 1.49 5.11
N ALA A 88 15.69 2.30 5.16
CA ALA A 88 15.78 3.43 6.08
C ALA A 88 14.63 4.44 5.87
N GLY A 89 14.26 4.69 4.60
CA GLY A 89 13.16 5.58 4.24
C GLY A 89 11.80 5.09 4.73
N HIS A 90 11.53 3.78 4.62
CA HIS A 90 10.29 3.20 5.13
C HIS A 90 10.22 3.23 6.65
N ARG A 91 11.28 2.78 7.33
CA ARG A 91 11.36 2.80 8.80
C ARG A 91 11.23 4.20 9.37
N GLN A 92 11.77 5.21 8.69
CA GLN A 92 11.60 6.59 9.13
C GLN A 92 10.13 7.04 9.06
N VAL A 93 9.40 6.71 8.00
CA VAL A 93 7.97 7.03 7.93
C VAL A 93 7.19 6.29 9.01
N VAL A 94 7.43 4.99 9.20
CA VAL A 94 6.75 4.23 10.25
C VAL A 94 7.02 4.85 11.62
N ARG A 95 8.26 5.26 11.93
CA ARG A 95 8.58 5.95 13.18
C ARG A 95 7.89 7.31 13.31
N ASP A 96 7.91 8.12 12.26
CA ASP A 96 7.35 9.47 12.26
C ASP A 96 5.82 9.50 12.48
N PHE A 97 5.12 8.43 12.10
CA PHE A 97 3.67 8.36 12.12
C PHE A 97 3.11 7.23 12.99
N ARG A 98 3.95 6.49 13.74
CA ARG A 98 3.51 5.41 14.63
C ARG A 98 2.40 5.84 15.59
N ASP A 99 2.51 7.06 16.11
CA ASP A 99 1.57 7.60 17.11
C ASP A 99 0.53 8.55 16.49
N ALA A 100 0.54 8.70 15.16
CA ALA A 100 -0.35 9.63 14.45
C ALA A 100 -1.65 8.96 13.96
N GLY A 101 -1.75 7.64 14.08
CA GLY A 101 -2.89 6.88 13.56
C GLY A 101 -2.75 5.37 13.73
N ASP A 102 -3.79 4.64 13.32
CA ASP A 102 -3.83 3.19 13.32
C ASP A 102 -3.47 2.64 11.94
N LEU A 103 -2.62 1.62 11.90
CA LEU A 103 -2.23 0.92 10.66
C LEU A 103 -2.73 -0.52 10.69
N ILE A 104 -3.50 -0.89 9.68
CA ILE A 104 -3.82 -2.27 9.36
C ILE A 104 -3.03 -2.63 8.10
N ASN A 105 -2.18 -3.64 8.20
CA ASN A 105 -1.49 -4.23 7.06
C ASN A 105 -2.11 -5.58 6.74
N THR A 106 -2.33 -5.84 5.45
CA THR A 106 -2.80 -7.12 4.94
C THR A 106 -2.00 -7.47 3.71
N ALA A 107 -1.60 -8.73 3.57
CA ALA A 107 -0.87 -9.17 2.40
C ALA A 107 -1.39 -10.51 1.89
N TRP A 108 -1.32 -10.72 0.58
CA TRP A 108 -1.76 -11.94 -0.07
C TRP A 108 -0.97 -12.17 -1.36
N THR A 109 -1.04 -13.39 -1.88
CA THR A 109 -0.45 -13.72 -3.18
C THR A 109 -1.55 -13.81 -4.23
N ALA A 110 -1.36 -13.14 -5.36
CA ALA A 110 -2.21 -13.28 -6.54
C ALA A 110 -1.50 -14.14 -7.58
N GLU A 111 -2.22 -15.00 -8.29
CA GLU A 111 -1.63 -15.93 -9.29
C GLU A 111 -0.95 -15.22 -10.46
N ARG A 112 -1.35 -13.98 -10.75
CA ARG A 112 -0.82 -13.15 -11.82
C ARG A 112 -1.05 -11.68 -11.52
N LEU A 113 -0.32 -10.80 -12.20
CA LEU A 113 -0.57 -9.36 -12.19
C LEU A 113 -1.86 -9.02 -12.97
N ASP A 114 -3.03 -9.22 -12.36
CA ASP A 114 -4.30 -8.69 -12.84
C ASP A 114 -4.70 -7.49 -12.00
N ARG A 115 -4.51 -6.29 -12.56
CA ARG A 115 -4.77 -5.02 -11.89
C ARG A 115 -6.23 -4.86 -11.45
N ARG A 116 -7.19 -5.44 -12.19
CA ARG A 116 -8.62 -5.33 -11.85
C ARG A 116 -8.96 -6.26 -10.71
N LEU A 117 -8.52 -7.52 -10.81
CA LEU A 117 -8.76 -8.53 -9.78
C LEU A 117 -8.09 -8.16 -8.45
N ILE A 118 -6.83 -7.73 -8.49
CA ILE A 118 -6.07 -7.33 -7.29
C ILE A 118 -6.76 -6.16 -6.58
N TRP A 119 -7.26 -5.18 -7.33
CA TRP A 119 -7.98 -4.06 -6.73
C TRP A 119 -9.33 -4.51 -6.12
N HIS A 120 -10.09 -5.36 -6.82
CA HIS A 120 -11.33 -5.93 -6.27
C HIS A 120 -11.08 -6.67 -4.95
N GLN A 121 -10.03 -7.50 -4.90
CA GLN A 121 -9.60 -8.21 -3.70
C GLN A 121 -9.20 -7.26 -2.56
N ALA A 122 -8.67 -6.08 -2.88
CA ALA A 122 -8.37 -5.05 -1.89
C ALA A 122 -9.65 -4.39 -1.37
N GLU A 123 -10.61 -4.08 -2.25
CA GLU A 123 -11.92 -3.50 -1.87
C GLU A 123 -12.72 -4.44 -0.97
N GLU A 124 -12.72 -5.74 -1.26
CA GLU A 124 -13.35 -6.76 -0.41
C GLU A 124 -12.72 -6.81 0.99
N ARG A 125 -11.39 -6.66 1.09
CA ARG A 125 -10.70 -6.60 2.39
C ARG A 125 -11.00 -5.32 3.15
N LEU A 126 -11.02 -4.17 2.46
CA LEU A 126 -11.35 -2.87 3.07
C LEU A 126 -12.78 -2.79 3.62
N THR A 127 -13.70 -3.53 3.00
CA THR A 127 -15.11 -3.64 3.42
C THR A 127 -15.34 -4.75 4.44
N GLY A 128 -14.30 -5.52 4.80
CA GLY A 128 -14.37 -6.60 5.77
C GLY A 128 -14.95 -7.92 5.23
N LEU A 129 -15.21 -8.00 3.92
CA LEU A 129 -15.76 -9.19 3.24
C LEU A 129 -14.73 -10.32 3.09
N LEU A 130 -13.43 -10.00 3.15
CA LEU A 130 -12.33 -10.96 3.24
C LEU A 130 -11.51 -10.65 4.50
N SER A 131 -11.67 -11.47 5.53
CA SER A 131 -11.05 -11.28 6.86
C SER A 131 -9.76 -12.12 7.01
N ASP A 132 -8.82 -12.02 6.06
CA ASP A 132 -7.54 -12.75 6.22
C ASP A 132 -6.52 -11.88 6.94
N VAL A 133 -6.71 -11.80 8.26
CA VAL A 133 -5.66 -11.47 9.22
C VAL A 133 -4.67 -12.63 9.23
N LEU A 134 -3.46 -12.41 8.73
CA LEU A 134 -2.29 -13.17 9.14
C LEU A 134 -1.42 -12.25 9.99
N HIS A 135 -1.66 -12.27 11.30
CA HIS A 135 -0.65 -11.93 12.27
C HIS A 135 0.37 -13.08 12.27
N HIS A 136 1.56 -12.82 11.74
CA HIS A 136 2.75 -13.61 12.04
C HIS A 136 3.81 -12.67 12.63
#